data_AF-A0A7G8JAA9-F1
#
_entry.id   AF-A0A7G8JAA9-F1
#
_cell.length_a   1.000
_cell.length_b   1.000
_cell.length_c   1.000
_cell.angle_alpha   90.00
_cell.angle_beta   90.00
_cell.angle_gamma   90.00
#
_symmetry.space_group_name_H-M   'P 1'
#
loop_
_entity.id
_entity.type
_entity.pdbx_description
1 polymer ?
#
loop_
_entity_poly.entity_id
_entity_poly.type
_entity_poly.pdbx_seq_one_letter_code
_entity_poly.pdbx_strand_id
1 'polypeptide(L)'
;MPLLFAHLMETGFGGFYDGIAHLLITPADVLLVLGLALLAGQQGAAGGRLLFALLPVSWWLGGSVGQLWGLDHTLSLITTLMVTVVGVLVALAQKLRSAVFASLVTSFGLLFGVVNGFTMPAVRQGVSLDMLGVVTAVAVLSVLISGQVVVMRSPAVKIAVRVMGSWIAAAGLLSLGLWLKG
;
A
#
# COMPACT_ATOMS: atom_id res chain seq x y z
N MET A 1 -6.60 31.69 -20.86
CA MET A 1 -7.49 30.51 -20.90
C MET A 1 -7.23 29.73 -19.63
N PRO A 2 -8.23 29.50 -18.76
CA PRO A 2 -7.97 28.75 -17.53
C PRO A 2 -7.70 27.29 -17.93
N LEU A 3 -6.54 26.77 -17.53
CA LEU A 3 -6.23 25.35 -17.62
C LEU A 3 -7.24 24.62 -16.73
N LEU A 4 -8.05 23.73 -17.33
CA LEU A 4 -8.97 22.86 -16.58
C LEU A 4 -8.12 21.91 -15.73
N PHE A 5 -7.88 22.25 -14.46
CA PHE A 5 -7.30 21.35 -13.45
C PHE A 5 -8.32 20.33 -12.94
N ALA A 6 -9.07 19.67 -13.84
CA ALA A 6 -10.02 18.63 -13.44
C ALA A 6 -9.33 17.32 -12.99
N HIS A 7 -8.00 17.27 -13.01
CA HIS A 7 -7.21 16.08 -12.71
C HIS A 7 -6.48 16.17 -11.35
N LEU A 8 -6.43 17.34 -10.72
CA LEU A 8 -5.85 17.51 -9.39
C LEU A 8 -7.00 17.50 -8.38
N MET A 9 -7.22 16.34 -7.78
CA MET A 9 -8.25 16.12 -6.79
C MET A 9 -7.83 16.77 -5.47
N GLU A 10 -7.95 18.09 -5.38
CA GLU A 10 -7.82 18.82 -4.10
C GLU A 10 -9.14 18.67 -3.33
N THR A 11 -9.10 18.07 -2.15
CA THR A 11 -10.28 17.93 -1.28
C THR A 11 -10.72 19.27 -0.70
N GLY A 12 -9.86 20.30 -0.80
CA GLY A 12 -10.06 21.62 -0.21
C GLY A 12 -9.77 21.67 1.30
N PHE A 13 -9.45 20.54 1.93
CA PHE A 13 -9.11 20.45 3.36
C PHE A 13 -7.61 20.62 3.65
N GLY A 14 -6.78 20.74 2.60
CA GLY A 14 -5.34 20.96 2.67
C GLY A 14 -4.53 19.68 2.49
N GLY A 15 -3.25 19.85 2.14
CA GLY A 15 -2.38 18.78 1.65
C GLY A 15 -2.33 17.51 2.48
N PHE A 16 -2.35 17.62 3.81
CA PHE A 16 -2.40 16.45 4.69
C PHE A 16 -3.64 15.56 4.46
N TYR A 17 -4.82 16.17 4.33
CA TYR A 17 -6.06 15.43 4.07
C TYR A 17 -6.14 14.96 2.61
N ASP A 18 -5.57 15.73 1.67
CA ASP A 18 -5.41 15.32 0.28
C ASP A 18 -4.55 14.06 0.18
N GLY A 19 -3.47 13.97 0.96
CA GLY A 19 -2.66 12.77 1.10
C GLY A 19 -3.45 11.57 1.62
N ILE A 20 -4.21 11.73 2.71
CA ILE A 20 -5.07 10.65 3.21
C ILE A 20 -6.05 10.19 2.13
N ALA A 21 -6.70 11.13 1.44
CA ALA A 21 -7.64 10.82 0.38
C ALA A 21 -6.95 10.13 -0.80
N HIS A 22 -5.75 10.58 -1.19
CA HIS A 22 -4.95 10.01 -2.27
C HIS A 22 -4.69 8.52 -2.07
N LEU A 23 -4.35 8.10 -0.85
CA LEU A 23 -4.22 6.67 -0.53
C LEU A 23 -5.54 5.93 -0.77
N LEU A 24 -6.66 6.45 -0.27
CA LEU A 24 -7.96 5.76 -0.28
C LEU A 24 -8.59 5.67 -1.66
N ILE A 25 -8.27 6.60 -2.56
CA ILE A 25 -8.78 6.61 -3.94
C ILE A 25 -7.85 5.89 -4.93
N THR A 26 -6.64 5.52 -4.51
CA THR A 26 -5.66 4.78 -5.34
C THR A 26 -5.80 3.29 -5.07
N PRO A 27 -6.48 2.51 -5.95
CA PRO A 27 -6.89 1.15 -5.60
C PRO A 27 -5.73 0.21 -5.32
N ALA A 28 -4.63 0.34 -6.07
CA ALA A 28 -3.44 -0.49 -5.88
C ALA A 28 -2.84 -0.30 -4.49
N ASP A 29 -2.80 0.94 -3.99
CA ASP A 29 -2.22 1.27 -2.69
C ASP A 29 -3.10 0.73 -1.56
N VAL A 30 -4.43 0.90 -1.67
CA VAL A 30 -5.38 0.32 -0.71
C VAL A 30 -5.23 -1.21 -0.66
N LEU A 31 -5.20 -1.86 -1.83
CA LEU A 31 -5.10 -3.32 -1.91
C LEU A 31 -3.77 -3.83 -1.33
N LEU A 32 -2.67 -3.11 -1.56
CA LEU A 32 -1.38 -3.45 -0.97
C LEU A 32 -1.38 -3.31 0.55
N VAL A 33 -1.81 -2.16 1.08
CA VAL A 33 -1.84 -1.88 2.52
C VAL A 33 -2.75 -2.88 3.22
N LEU A 34 -3.94 -3.13 2.66
CA LEU A 34 -4.87 -4.14 3.15
C LEU A 34 -4.21 -5.53 3.14
N GLY A 35 -3.62 -5.95 2.02
CA GLY A 35 -3.02 -7.26 1.89
C GLY A 35 -1.83 -7.49 2.82
N LEU A 36 -0.92 -6.51 2.95
CA LEU A 36 0.19 -6.57 3.90
C LEU A 36 -0.29 -6.59 5.35
N ALA A 37 -1.33 -5.82 5.70
CA ALA A 37 -1.91 -5.82 7.04
C ALA A 37 -2.59 -7.15 7.40
N LEU A 38 -3.33 -7.74 6.46
CA LEU A 38 -3.90 -9.08 6.61
C LEU A 38 -2.80 -10.13 6.78
N LEU A 39 -1.76 -10.10 5.93
CA LEU A 39 -0.63 -11.02 5.99
C LEU A 39 0.14 -10.88 7.31
N ALA A 40 0.39 -9.65 7.76
CA ALA A 40 1.03 -9.36 9.04
C ALA A 40 0.24 -9.95 10.22
N GLY A 41 -1.09 -9.80 10.18
CA GLY A 41 -1.98 -10.39 11.17
C GLY A 41 -1.90 -11.92 11.20
N GLN A 42 -1.81 -12.56 10.03
CA GLN A 42 -1.58 -14.01 9.92
C GLN A 42 -0.22 -14.46 10.49
N GLN A 43 0.81 -13.60 10.46
CA GLN A 43 2.10 -13.84 11.11
C GLN A 43 2.06 -13.63 12.64
N GLY A 44 0.93 -13.17 13.21
CA GLY A 44 0.76 -12.90 14.63
C GLY A 44 1.31 -11.54 15.07
N ALA A 45 1.34 -11.31 16.40
CA ALA A 45 1.68 -10.00 16.98
C ALA A 45 3.09 -9.50 16.58
N ALA A 46 4.05 -10.40 16.37
CA ALA A 46 5.38 -10.04 15.90
C ALA A 46 5.34 -9.49 14.45
N GLY A 47 4.53 -10.09 13.58
CA GLY A 47 4.32 -9.60 12.22
C GLY A 47 3.66 -8.23 12.18
N GLY A 48 2.62 -8.01 12.98
CA GLY A 48 1.96 -6.69 13.10
C GLY A 48 2.93 -5.58 13.56
N ARG A 49 3.77 -5.85 14.58
CA ARG A 49 4.80 -4.90 15.03
C ARG A 49 5.83 -4.59 13.96
N LEU A 50 6.27 -5.62 13.24
CA LEU A 50 7.25 -5.48 12.16
C LEU A 50 6.65 -4.66 11.00
N LEU A 51 5.39 -4.92 10.62
CA LEU A 51 4.68 -4.12 9.62
C LEU A 51 4.60 -2.65 10.02
N PHE A 52 4.18 -2.37 11.25
CA PHE A 52 4.06 -1.01 11.76
C PHE A 52 5.40 -0.26 11.79
N ALA A 53 6.50 -0.95 12.13
CA ALA A 53 7.82 -0.35 12.16
C ALA A 53 8.39 -0.09 10.76
N LEU A 54 8.19 -1.01 9.81
CA LEU A 54 8.85 -0.96 8.51
C LEU A 54 8.03 -0.24 7.44
N LEU A 55 6.73 -0.51 7.33
CA LEU A 55 5.93 -0.04 6.19
C LEU A 55 5.84 1.50 6.11
N PRO A 56 5.52 2.24 7.19
CA PRO A 56 5.43 3.70 7.13
C PRO A 56 6.78 4.35 6.79
N VAL A 57 7.87 3.81 7.35
CA VAL A 57 9.23 4.34 7.14
C VAL A 57 9.70 4.05 5.71
N SER A 58 9.49 2.83 5.20
CA SER A 58 9.85 2.48 3.83
C SER A 58 9.03 3.27 2.81
N TRP A 59 7.73 3.45 3.07
CA TRP A 59 6.86 4.28 2.24
C TRP A 59 7.29 5.74 2.22
N TRP A 60 7.62 6.30 3.39
CA TRP A 60 8.13 7.67 3.50
C TRP A 60 9.41 7.88 2.70
N LEU A 61 10.38 6.97 2.87
CA LEU A 61 11.67 7.03 2.17
C LEU A 61 11.47 6.89 0.66
N GLY A 62 10.64 5.95 0.24
CA GLY A 62 10.29 5.78 -1.17
C GLY A 62 9.64 7.04 -1.73
N GLY A 63 8.64 7.58 -1.02
CA GLY A 63 7.93 8.79 -1.42
C GLY A 63 8.81 10.03 -1.53
N SER A 64 9.75 10.19 -0.61
CA SER A 64 10.75 11.25 -0.67
C SER A 64 11.62 11.14 -1.92
N VAL A 65 11.98 9.91 -2.32
CA VAL A 65 12.74 9.65 -3.56
C VAL A 65 11.86 9.89 -4.79
N GLY A 66 10.60 9.46 -4.78
CA GLY A 66 9.65 9.65 -5.88
C GLY A 66 9.38 11.12 -6.21
N GLN A 67 9.40 12.00 -5.21
CA GLN A 67 9.24 13.44 -5.43
C GLN A 67 10.44 14.08 -6.17
N LEU A 68 11.60 13.41 -6.19
CA LEU A 68 12.82 13.89 -6.85
C LEU A 68 12.99 13.31 -8.26
N TRP A 69 12.28 12.24 -8.60
CA TRP A 69 12.46 11.50 -9.86
C TRP A 69 11.19 11.38 -10.67
N GLY A 70 11.29 11.65 -11.98
CA GLY A 70 10.23 11.34 -12.93
C GLY A 70 10.26 9.85 -13.30
N LEU A 71 9.13 9.15 -13.17
CA LEU A 71 9.08 7.71 -13.38
C LEU A 71 8.26 7.31 -14.61
N ASP A 72 8.69 6.22 -15.24
CA ASP A 72 8.11 5.64 -16.44
C ASP A 72 6.97 4.64 -16.14
N HIS A 73 6.21 4.28 -17.18
CA HIS A 73 5.06 3.37 -17.12
C HIS A 73 5.36 1.93 -16.61
N THR A 74 6.63 1.50 -16.61
CA THR A 74 7.05 0.14 -16.18
C THR A 74 6.75 -0.18 -14.72
N LEU A 75 6.61 0.83 -13.86
CA LEU A 75 6.32 0.62 -12.44
C LEU A 75 4.91 0.09 -12.17
N SER A 76 3.95 0.37 -13.05
CA SER A 76 2.57 -0.11 -12.92
C SER A 76 2.48 -1.63 -13.00
N LEU A 77 3.27 -2.26 -13.88
CA LEU A 77 3.34 -3.72 -13.97
C LEU A 77 3.89 -4.32 -12.66
N ILE A 78 4.96 -3.73 -12.12
CA ILE A 78 5.62 -4.22 -10.91
C ILE A 78 4.71 -4.08 -9.69
N THR A 79 4.05 -2.94 -9.50
CA THR A 79 3.11 -2.74 -8.38
C THR A 79 1.93 -3.70 -8.48
N THR A 80 1.44 -3.98 -9.69
CA THR A 80 0.38 -4.98 -9.92
C THR A 80 0.85 -6.39 -9.55
N LEU A 81 2.08 -6.78 -9.93
CA LEU A 81 2.67 -8.06 -9.51
C LEU A 81 2.80 -8.15 -7.98
N MET A 82 3.25 -7.09 -7.31
CA MET A 82 3.37 -7.04 -5.85
C MET A 82 2.02 -7.23 -5.15
N VAL A 83 0.98 -6.53 -5.60
CA VAL A 83 -0.40 -6.69 -5.08
C VAL A 83 -0.87 -8.13 -5.26
N THR A 84 -0.64 -8.70 -6.45
CA THR A 84 -1.01 -10.08 -6.76
C THR A 84 -0.31 -11.06 -5.83
N VAL A 85 1.00 -10.93 -5.66
CA VAL A 85 1.82 -11.77 -4.78
C VAL A 85 1.32 -11.69 -3.34
N VAL A 86 1.07 -10.48 -2.82
CA VAL A 86 0.54 -10.31 -1.46
C VAL A 86 -0.83 -10.97 -1.30
N GLY A 87 -1.74 -10.80 -2.28
CA GLY A 87 -3.04 -11.47 -2.26
C GLY A 87 -2.92 -13.00 -2.20
N VAL A 88 -2.05 -13.58 -3.02
CA VAL A 88 -1.77 -15.02 -3.02
C VAL A 88 -1.22 -15.48 -1.67
N LEU A 89 -0.26 -14.77 -1.10
CA LEU A 89 0.33 -15.09 0.21
C LEU A 89 -0.74 -15.09 1.32
N VAL A 90 -1.65 -14.11 1.31
CA VAL A 90 -2.77 -14.02 2.26
C VAL A 90 -3.77 -15.17 2.06
N ALA A 91 -4.15 -15.46 0.81
CA ALA A 91 -5.11 -16.51 0.47
C ALA A 91 -4.62 -17.90 0.89
N LEU A 92 -3.32 -18.13 0.73
CA LEU A 92 -2.64 -19.37 1.11
C LEU A 92 -2.25 -19.40 2.60
N ALA A 93 -2.54 -18.33 3.36
CA ALA A 93 -2.15 -18.18 4.77
C ALA A 93 -0.68 -18.55 5.02
N GLN A 94 0.21 -18.07 4.14
CA GLN A 94 1.61 -18.48 4.14
C GLN A 94 2.31 -18.03 5.42
N LYS A 95 3.02 -18.97 6.06
CA LYS A 95 3.90 -18.68 7.19
C LYS A 95 5.27 -18.30 6.67
N LEU A 96 5.64 -17.03 6.84
CA LEU A 96 6.89 -16.51 6.35
C LEU A 96 7.93 -16.46 7.47
N ARG A 97 9.20 -16.68 7.11
CA ARG A 97 10.31 -16.35 8.02
C ARG A 97 10.30 -14.83 8.24
N SER A 98 10.58 -14.38 9.47
CA SER A 98 10.54 -12.95 9.82
C SER A 98 11.38 -12.08 8.89
N ALA A 99 12.56 -12.56 8.47
CA ALA A 99 13.43 -11.85 7.52
C ALA A 99 12.77 -11.68 6.14
N VAL A 100 12.14 -12.73 5.62
CA VAL A 100 11.44 -12.69 4.32
C VAL A 100 10.27 -11.73 4.37
N PHE A 101 9.51 -11.76 5.47
CA PHE A 101 8.40 -10.83 5.68
C PHE A 101 8.88 -9.37 5.79
N ALA A 102 9.96 -9.11 6.52
CA ALA A 102 10.59 -7.79 6.58
C ALA A 102 11.06 -7.29 5.21
N SER A 103 11.71 -8.14 4.43
CA SER A 103 12.15 -7.80 3.08
C SER A 103 10.96 -7.46 2.18
N LEU A 104 9.88 -8.26 2.22
CA LEU A 104 8.65 -7.97 1.45
C LEU A 104 8.05 -6.61 1.84
N VAL A 105 7.81 -6.37 3.13
CA VAL A 105 7.23 -5.11 3.63
C VAL A 105 8.09 -3.91 3.23
N THR A 106 9.41 -4.03 3.39
CA THR A 106 10.34 -2.93 3.10
C THR A 106 10.37 -2.64 1.61
N SER A 107 10.58 -3.65 0.77
CA SER A 107 10.66 -3.46 -0.68
C SER A 107 9.34 -2.99 -1.28
N PHE A 108 8.20 -3.50 -0.80
CA PHE A 108 6.88 -3.13 -1.31
C PHE A 108 6.55 -1.69 -0.88
N GLY A 109 6.79 -1.35 0.38
CA GLY A 109 6.61 0.02 0.86
C GLY A 109 7.51 1.03 0.16
N LEU A 110 8.79 0.70 -0.09
CA LEU A 110 9.70 1.56 -0.86
C LEU A 110 9.15 1.82 -2.27
N LEU A 111 8.77 0.76 -3.00
CA LEU A 111 8.32 0.92 -4.39
C LEU A 111 7.01 1.70 -4.48
N PHE A 112 6.04 1.38 -3.62
CA PHE A 112 4.76 2.09 -3.60
C PHE A 112 4.93 3.52 -3.11
N GLY A 113 5.79 3.75 -2.12
CA GLY A 113 6.21 5.08 -1.73
C GLY A 113 6.74 5.88 -2.92
N VAL A 114 7.70 5.32 -3.66
CA VAL A 114 8.27 5.96 -4.86
C VAL A 114 7.18 6.34 -5.87
N VAL A 115 6.25 5.45 -6.17
CA VAL A 115 5.12 5.75 -7.07
C VAL A 115 4.24 6.86 -6.52
N ASN A 116 3.91 6.81 -5.23
CA ASN A 116 3.04 7.78 -4.58
C ASN A 116 3.68 9.18 -4.49
N GLY A 117 4.98 9.25 -4.24
CA GLY A 117 5.74 10.50 -4.24
C GLY A 117 5.83 11.15 -5.62
N PHE A 118 5.91 10.33 -6.68
CA PHE A 118 5.92 10.82 -8.06
C PHE A 118 4.57 11.40 -8.50
N THR A 119 3.45 10.85 -8.01
CA THR A 119 2.11 11.32 -8.37
C THR A 119 1.66 12.56 -7.60
N MET A 120 2.41 12.98 -6.58
CA MET A 120 2.11 14.15 -5.76
C MET A 120 2.70 15.44 -6.34
N PRO A 121 2.12 16.61 -5.99
CA PRO A 121 2.73 17.90 -6.30
C PRO A 121 4.16 17.99 -5.77
N ALA A 122 5.07 18.50 -6.60
CA ALA A 122 6.46 18.68 -6.22
C ALA A 122 6.60 19.58 -4.98
N VAL A 123 7.45 19.16 -4.03
CA VAL A 123 7.72 19.93 -2.82
C VAL A 123 8.44 21.21 -3.19
N ARG A 124 7.83 22.35 -2.89
CA ARG A 124 8.46 23.66 -3.11
C ARG A 124 9.42 24.02 -1.99
N GLN A 125 9.03 23.79 -0.72
CA GLN A 125 9.86 23.97 0.48
C GLN A 125 9.34 23.10 1.63
N GLY A 126 10.24 22.59 2.49
CA GLY A 126 9.87 21.87 3.71
C GLY A 126 9.44 20.40 3.49
N VAL A 127 8.60 19.89 4.37
CA VAL A 127 8.10 18.51 4.34
C VAL A 127 6.76 18.45 3.60
N SER A 128 6.58 17.49 2.69
CA SER A 128 5.30 17.28 2.00
C SER A 128 4.21 16.88 2.99
N LEU A 129 3.18 17.74 3.14
CA LEU A 129 2.01 17.44 3.97
C LEU A 129 1.21 16.26 3.39
N ASP A 130 1.10 16.16 2.07
CA ASP A 130 0.44 15.07 1.37
C ASP A 130 1.09 13.73 1.69
N MET A 131 2.42 13.67 1.65
CA MET A 131 3.17 12.47 2.02
C MET A 131 2.97 12.12 3.50
N LEU A 132 2.91 13.12 4.40
CA LEU A 132 2.59 12.90 5.82
C LEU A 132 1.19 12.31 5.98
N GLY A 133 0.22 12.80 5.21
CA GLY A 133 -1.14 12.28 5.15
C GLY A 133 -1.17 10.81 4.75
N VAL A 134 -0.54 10.46 3.62
CA VAL A 134 -0.44 9.07 3.15
C VAL A 134 0.23 8.17 4.17
N VAL A 135 1.41 8.54 4.66
CA VAL A 135 2.16 7.70 5.60
C VAL A 135 1.42 7.52 6.92
N THR A 136 0.69 8.56 7.37
CA THR A 136 -0.19 8.44 8.54
C THR A 136 -1.33 7.46 8.27
N ALA A 137 -2.00 7.56 7.13
CA ALA A 137 -3.09 6.64 6.76
C ALA A 137 -2.59 5.19 6.60
N VAL A 138 -1.45 4.98 5.95
CA VAL A 138 -0.77 3.68 5.85
C VAL A 138 -0.50 3.10 7.24
N ALA A 139 0.08 3.89 8.15
CA ALA A 139 0.39 3.45 9.51
C ALA A 139 -0.87 3.07 10.30
N VAL A 140 -1.89 3.94 10.27
CA VAL A 140 -3.16 3.73 10.97
C VAL A 140 -3.87 2.48 10.47
N LEU A 141 -4.06 2.35 9.15
CA LEU A 141 -4.71 1.19 8.54
C LEU A 141 -3.94 -0.10 8.84
N SER A 142 -2.61 -0.07 8.76
CA SER A 142 -1.75 -1.21 9.05
C SER A 142 -1.94 -1.72 10.48
N VAL A 143 -1.92 -0.83 11.47
CA VAL A 143 -2.08 -1.21 12.88
C VAL A 143 -3.49 -1.71 13.16
N LEU A 144 -4.51 -0.99 12.69
CA LEU A 144 -5.91 -1.36 12.94
C LEU A 144 -6.22 -2.73 12.34
N ILE A 145 -5.94 -2.94 11.05
CA ILE A 145 -6.27 -4.18 10.36
C ILE A 145 -5.46 -5.36 10.91
N SER A 146 -4.13 -5.21 11.02
CA SER A 146 -3.29 -6.30 11.53
C SER A 146 -3.62 -6.64 12.98
N GLY A 147 -3.87 -5.64 13.82
CA GLY A 147 -4.28 -5.81 15.22
C GLY A 147 -5.58 -6.61 15.34
N GLN A 148 -6.61 -6.28 14.53
CA GLN A 148 -7.86 -7.04 14.51
C GLN A 148 -7.63 -8.50 14.12
N VAL A 149 -6.86 -8.76 13.06
CA VAL A 149 -6.57 -10.13 12.60
C VAL A 149 -5.79 -10.94 13.65
N VAL A 150 -4.90 -10.32 14.43
CA VAL A 150 -4.15 -11.01 15.49
C VAL A 150 -5.05 -11.48 16.64
N VAL A 151 -6.04 -10.66 17.02
CA VAL A 151 -6.92 -10.92 18.16
C VAL A 151 -8.07 -11.84 17.77
N MET A 152 -8.63 -11.69 16.57
CA MET A 152 -9.77 -12.48 16.10
C MET A 152 -9.33 -13.87 15.62
N ARG A 153 -9.46 -14.89 16.49
CA ARG A 153 -8.95 -16.25 16.22
C ARG A 153 -9.98 -17.26 15.74
N SER A 154 -11.23 -16.85 15.51
CA SER A 154 -12.29 -17.79 15.11
C SER A 154 -11.99 -18.42 13.74
N PRO A 155 -12.42 -19.67 13.50
CA PRO A 155 -12.26 -20.31 12.19
C PRO A 155 -12.90 -19.50 11.05
N ALA A 156 -14.04 -18.86 11.29
CA ALA A 156 -14.74 -18.03 10.32
C ALA A 156 -13.90 -16.82 9.89
N VAL A 157 -13.23 -16.14 10.83
CA VAL A 157 -12.35 -15.01 10.53
C VAL A 157 -11.15 -15.46 9.72
N LYS A 158 -10.54 -16.60 10.07
CA LYS A 158 -9.41 -17.14 9.29
C LYS A 158 -9.80 -17.42 7.84
N ILE A 159 -11.00 -17.93 7.60
CA ILE A 159 -11.53 -18.14 6.25
C ILE A 159 -11.77 -16.79 5.56
N ALA A 160 -12.43 -15.84 6.23
CA ALA A 160 -12.71 -14.51 5.69
C ALA A 160 -11.42 -13.80 5.23
N VAL A 161 -10.35 -13.84 6.05
CA VAL A 161 -9.04 -13.26 5.69
C VAL A 161 -8.48 -13.90 4.41
N ARG A 162 -8.59 -15.23 4.27
CA ARG A 162 -8.12 -15.93 3.07
C ARG A 162 -8.96 -15.60 1.83
N VAL A 163 -10.28 -15.45 1.99
CA VAL A 163 -11.18 -15.00 0.92
C VAL A 163 -10.81 -13.59 0.46
N MET A 164 -10.58 -12.67 1.40
CA MET A 164 -10.09 -11.32 1.09
C MET A 164 -8.77 -11.36 0.31
N GLY A 165 -7.82 -12.22 0.72
CA GLY A 165 -6.58 -12.45 -0.03
C GLY A 165 -6.82 -12.92 -1.47
N SER A 166 -7.78 -13.82 -1.68
CA SER A 166 -8.12 -14.32 -3.01
C SER A 166 -8.72 -13.24 -3.92
N TRP A 167 -9.50 -12.31 -3.35
CA TRP A 167 -10.05 -11.17 -4.09
C TRP A 167 -8.96 -10.17 -4.47
N ILE A 168 -8.01 -9.92 -3.57
CA ILE A 168 -6.82 -9.09 -3.86
C ILE A 168 -6.00 -9.71 -5.00
N ALA A 169 -5.74 -11.03 -4.93
CA ALA A 169 -5.01 -11.75 -5.97
C ALA A 169 -5.74 -11.71 -7.32
N ALA A 170 -7.05 -11.92 -7.33
CA ALA A 170 -7.88 -11.87 -8.52
C ALA A 170 -7.88 -10.46 -9.15
N ALA A 171 -8.02 -9.41 -8.34
CA ALA A 171 -7.94 -8.03 -8.82
C ALA A 171 -6.58 -7.76 -9.50
N GLY A 172 -5.48 -8.18 -8.86
CA GLY A 172 -4.14 -8.08 -9.45
C GLY A 172 -3.99 -8.85 -10.76
N LEU A 173 -4.47 -10.10 -10.84
CA LEU A 173 -4.43 -10.91 -12.06
C LEU A 173 -5.28 -10.32 -13.20
N LEU A 174 -6.45 -9.75 -12.89
CA LEU A 174 -7.27 -9.04 -13.86
C LEU A 174 -6.53 -7.82 -14.41
N SER A 175 -5.91 -7.01 -13.54
CA SER A 175 -5.08 -5.88 -13.96
C SER A 175 -3.90 -6.33 -14.83
N LEU A 176 -3.19 -7.41 -14.48
CA LEU A 176 -2.12 -7.99 -15.31
C LEU A 176 -2.64 -8.45 -16.67
N GLY A 177 -3.80 -9.10 -16.71
CA GLY A 177 -4.42 -9.55 -17.95
C GLY A 177 -4.79 -8.39 -18.89
N LEU A 178 -5.18 -7.24 -18.34
CA LEU A 178 -5.43 -6.02 -19.11
C LEU A 178 -4.13 -5.45 -19.69
N TRP A 179 -3.04 -5.44 -18.91
CA TRP A 179 -1.72 -5.01 -19.39
C TRP A 179 -1.18 -5.89 -20.53
N LEU A 180 -1.41 -7.21 -20.47
CA LEU A 180 -0.93 -8.15 -21.48
C LEU A 180 -1.78 -8.18 -22.75
N LYS A 181 -3.04 -7.72 -22.69
CA LYS A 181 -3.90 -7.56 -23.86
C LYS A 181 -3.67 -6.25 -24.62
N GLY A 182 -3.00 -5.28 -23.97
CA GLY A 182 -2.65 -3.98 -24.54
C GLY A 182 -1.55 -4.09 -25.59
#